data_AF-A0A3L6KVV1-F1
#
_entry.id   AF-A0A3L6KVV1-F1
#
_cell.length_a   1.000
_cell.length_b   1.000
_cell.length_c   1.000
_cell.angle_alpha   90.00
_cell.angle_beta   90.00
_cell.angle_gamma   90.00
#
_symmetry.space_group_name_H-M   'P 1'
#
loop_
_entity.id
_entity.type
_entity.pdbx_description
1 polymer ?
#
loop_
_entity_poly.entity_id
_entity_poly.type
_entity_poly.pdbx_seq_one_letter_code
_entity_poly.pdbx_strand_id
1 'polypeptide(L)'
;MPEGVPLSELELDKDEKFSTMEEERRKLIAEDREGNAARIAELEAAMNEHSHELAKLKASDSRSFLDPMPEGVPLSELGLDKDEKFSTMEEERRKLIAEDREGNAARIAELEAAMNEHSHELAKLKASDSRSFLDPMPEGVPLSELGLDKDEKFSTMEEERRKLIAEDREGNAARIAELEAAMNEHSHELAKLKASDSRSFLDPMPEGVPLSELGLDKDEKFSTMEEERRKLIAEDREGNAARIAELEGNERAFT
;
A
#
# COMPACT_ATOMS: atom_id res chain seq x y z
N MET A 1 6.77 -12.17 -20.93
CA MET A 1 6.92 -10.74 -20.61
C MET A 1 7.64 -10.68 -19.29
N PRO A 2 8.93 -10.32 -19.26
CA PRO A 2 9.61 -10.00 -18.01
C PRO A 2 8.92 -8.78 -17.36
N GLU A 3 8.49 -8.91 -16.10
CA GLU A 3 7.97 -7.79 -15.27
C GLU A 3 6.81 -7.00 -15.92
N GLY A 4 5.92 -7.70 -16.62
CA GLY A 4 4.80 -7.08 -17.35
C GLY A 4 5.20 -6.35 -18.64
N VAL A 5 6.50 -6.23 -18.94
CA VAL A 5 7.04 -5.53 -20.10
C VAL A 5 7.28 -6.52 -21.27
N PRO A 6 6.79 -6.23 -22.48
CA PRO A 6 7.15 -7.00 -23.67
C PRO A 6 8.63 -6.89 -24.02
N LEU A 7 9.25 -7.99 -24.48
CA LEU A 7 10.67 -8.00 -24.89
C LEU A 7 10.95 -6.98 -26.01
N SER A 8 9.98 -6.69 -26.86
CA SER A 8 10.09 -5.67 -27.92
C SER A 8 10.26 -4.25 -27.40
N GLU A 9 9.86 -3.98 -26.14
CA GLU A 9 9.98 -2.66 -25.51
C GLU A 9 11.30 -2.48 -24.73
N LEU A 10 12.06 -3.56 -24.54
CA LEU A 10 13.35 -3.53 -23.86
C LEU A 10 14.49 -3.06 -24.76
N GLU A 11 14.28 -2.99 -26.08
CA GLU A 11 15.28 -2.57 -27.07
C GLU A 11 16.64 -3.28 -26.86
N LEU A 12 16.60 -4.60 -26.64
CA LEU A 12 17.79 -5.41 -26.30
C LEU A 12 18.90 -5.33 -27.34
N ASP A 13 18.55 -4.99 -28.59
CA ASP A 13 19.46 -4.74 -29.71
C ASP A 13 20.28 -3.45 -29.55
N LYS A 14 19.81 -2.51 -28.74
CA LYS A 14 20.50 -1.26 -28.40
C LYS A 14 21.25 -1.34 -27.08
N ASP A 15 21.04 -2.40 -26.30
CA ASP A 15 21.75 -2.61 -25.04
C ASP A 15 23.13 -3.24 -25.30
N GLU A 16 24.20 -2.49 -24.99
CA GLU A 16 25.58 -2.90 -25.25
C GLU A 16 25.97 -4.18 -24.48
N LYS A 17 25.50 -4.33 -23.23
CA LYS A 17 25.79 -5.48 -22.38
C LYS A 17 25.13 -6.74 -22.93
N PHE A 18 23.86 -6.66 -23.33
CA PHE A 18 23.12 -7.75 -23.94
C PHE A 18 23.72 -8.14 -25.30
N SER A 19 24.05 -7.16 -26.14
CA SER A 19 24.68 -7.39 -27.44
C SER A 19 26.03 -8.10 -27.30
N THR A 20 26.85 -7.71 -26.32
CA THR A 20 28.14 -8.36 -26.04
C THR A 20 27.96 -9.82 -25.62
N MET A 21 27.00 -10.10 -24.72
CA MET A 21 26.69 -11.47 -24.30
C MET A 21 26.14 -12.30 -25.46
N GLU A 22 25.33 -11.71 -26.34
CA GLU A 22 24.81 -12.39 -27.51
C GLU A 22 25.92 -12.79 -28.49
N GLU A 23 26.88 -11.89 -28.75
CA GLU A 23 28.05 -12.17 -29.58
C GLU A 23 28.93 -13.29 -29.00
N GLU A 24 29.20 -13.24 -27.69
CA GLU A 24 29.95 -14.30 -27.00
C GLU A 24 29.23 -15.64 -27.09
N ARG A 25 27.90 -15.65 -26.91
CA ARG A 25 27.08 -16.86 -27.05
C ARG A 25 27.17 -17.43 -28.46
N ARG A 26 27.08 -16.59 -29.51
CA ARG A 26 27.23 -17.02 -30.91
C ARG A 26 28.61 -17.63 -31.15
N LYS A 27 29.68 -17.05 -30.57
CA LYS A 27 31.05 -17.55 -30.68
C LYS A 27 31.21 -18.93 -30.03
N LEU A 28 30.75 -19.10 -28.79
CA LEU A 28 30.84 -20.37 -28.06
C LEU A 28 30.11 -21.53 -28.78
N ILE A 29 28.95 -21.22 -29.38
CA ILE A 29 28.18 -22.18 -30.19
C ILE A 29 28.95 -22.57 -31.46
N ALA A 30 29.61 -21.61 -32.12
CA ALA A 30 30.37 -21.85 -33.33
C ALA A 30 31.68 -22.63 -33.09
N GLU A 31 32.30 -22.46 -31.92
CA GLU A 31 33.53 -23.16 -31.54
C GLU A 31 33.28 -24.64 -31.21
N ASP A 32 32.42 -24.91 -30.23
CA ASP A 32 32.03 -26.27 -29.82
C ASP A 32 30.79 -26.19 -28.91
N ARG A 33 29.61 -26.43 -29.50
CA ARG A 33 28.33 -26.36 -28.76
C ARG A 33 28.24 -27.37 -27.61
N GLU A 34 28.76 -28.58 -27.80
CA GLU A 34 28.66 -29.63 -26.78
C GLU A 34 29.69 -29.42 -25.67
N GLY A 35 30.94 -29.10 -26.04
CA GLY A 35 32.01 -28.81 -25.09
C GLY A 35 31.78 -27.52 -24.28
N ASN A 36 31.11 -26.51 -24.87
CA ASN A 36 30.80 -25.25 -24.18
C ASN A 36 29.40 -25.21 -23.55
N ALA A 37 28.66 -26.33 -23.49
CA ALA A 37 27.26 -26.33 -23.06
C ALA A 37 27.04 -25.65 -21.69
N ALA A 38 27.92 -25.89 -20.71
CA ALA A 38 27.84 -25.25 -19.39
C ALA A 38 28.01 -23.73 -19.46
N ARG A 39 29.00 -23.25 -20.22
CA ARG A 39 29.28 -21.81 -20.39
C ARG A 39 28.17 -21.10 -21.17
N ILE A 40 27.60 -21.78 -22.17
CA ILE A 40 26.44 -21.28 -22.92
C ILE A 40 25.23 -21.15 -21.98
N ALA A 41 24.97 -22.15 -21.13
CA ALA A 41 23.87 -22.10 -20.18
C ALA A 41 24.04 -20.99 -19.13
N GLU A 42 25.25 -20.82 -18.58
CA GLU A 42 25.58 -19.70 -17.68
C GLU A 42 25.36 -18.35 -18.36
N LEU A 43 25.81 -18.21 -19.61
CA LEU A 43 25.64 -16.98 -20.38
C LEU A 43 24.17 -16.70 -20.73
N GLU A 44 23.40 -17.72 -21.09
CA GLU A 44 21.95 -17.60 -21.32
C GLU A 44 21.21 -17.20 -20.04
N ALA A 45 21.61 -17.73 -18.88
CA ALA A 45 21.07 -17.33 -17.59
C ALA A 45 21.39 -15.85 -17.28
N ALA A 46 22.63 -15.41 -17.51
CA ALA A 46 23.03 -14.01 -17.33
C ALA A 46 22.31 -13.06 -18.30
N MET A 47 22.11 -13.46 -19.57
CA MET A 47 21.32 -12.71 -20.54
C MET A 47 19.85 -12.57 -20.10
N ASN A 48 19.28 -13.65 -19.57
CA ASN A 48 17.91 -13.64 -19.06
C ASN A 48 17.78 -12.73 -17.82
N GLU A 49 18.73 -12.82 -16.88
CA GLU A 49 18.78 -11.93 -15.71
C GLU A 49 18.88 -10.46 -16.11
N HIS A 50 19.77 -10.12 -17.06
CA HIS A 50 19.88 -8.75 -17.58
C HIS A 50 18.59 -8.25 -18.26
N SER A 51 17.88 -9.13 -18.97
CA SER A 51 16.58 -8.79 -19.55
C SER A 51 15.53 -8.48 -18.48
N HIS A 52 15.55 -9.21 -17.36
CA HIS A 52 14.71 -8.92 -16.19
C HIS A 52 15.09 -7.60 -15.52
N GLU A 53 16.39 -7.28 -15.39
CA GLU A 53 16.85 -5.99 -14.88
C GLU A 53 16.35 -4.81 -15.74
N LEU A 54 16.47 -4.91 -17.06
CA LEU A 54 15.97 -3.91 -18.00
C LEU A 54 14.43 -3.77 -17.92
N ALA A 55 13.73 -4.89 -17.80
CA ALA A 55 12.28 -4.89 -17.66
C ALA A 55 11.81 -4.22 -16.37
N LYS A 56 12.48 -4.47 -15.24
CA LYS A 56 12.21 -3.78 -13.97
C LYS A 56 12.36 -2.26 -14.11
N LEU A 57 13.46 -1.81 -14.72
CA LEU A 57 13.69 -0.38 -14.94
C LEU A 57 12.60 0.23 -15.82
N LYS A 58 12.28 -0.43 -16.94
CA LYS A 58 11.26 0.01 -17.88
C LYS A 58 9.87 0.05 -17.26
N ALA A 59 9.51 -0.97 -16.48
CA ALA A 59 8.25 -1.04 -15.75
C ALA A 59 8.14 0.13 -14.77
N SER A 60 9.19 0.37 -13.97
CA SER A 60 9.26 1.49 -13.01
C SER A 60 9.05 2.83 -13.71
N ASP A 61 9.77 3.09 -14.80
CA ASP A 61 9.64 4.34 -15.56
C ASP A 61 8.23 4.50 -16.15
N SER A 62 7.67 3.40 -16.67
CA SER A 62 6.35 3.40 -17.32
C SER A 62 5.21 3.68 -16.33
N ARG A 63 5.43 3.38 -15.04
CA ARG A 63 4.50 3.51 -13.91
C ARG A 63 4.75 4.74 -13.04
N SER A 64 5.64 5.64 -13.46
CA SER A 64 6.00 6.86 -12.71
C SER A 64 4.85 7.84 -12.40
N PHE A 65 3.69 7.67 -13.06
CA PHE A 65 2.48 8.46 -12.81
C PHE A 65 1.64 7.94 -11.63
N LEU A 66 1.92 6.73 -11.13
CA LEU A 66 1.25 6.17 -9.96
C LEU A 66 1.79 6.81 -8.68
N ASP A 67 0.95 6.81 -7.64
CA ASP A 67 1.42 7.04 -6.28
C ASP A 67 2.48 5.98 -5.95
N PRO A 68 3.70 6.36 -5.50
CA PRO A 68 4.72 5.39 -5.11
C PRO A 68 4.37 4.61 -3.83
N MET A 69 3.49 5.16 -2.96
CA MET A 69 3.09 4.59 -1.68
C MET A 69 1.57 4.68 -1.43
N PRO A 70 0.72 4.14 -2.32
CA PRO A 70 -0.73 4.14 -2.11
C PRO A 70 -1.07 3.49 -0.77
N GLU A 71 -1.91 4.13 0.03
CA GLU A 71 -2.30 3.66 1.39
C GLU A 71 -1.11 3.36 2.33
N GLY A 72 0.08 3.92 2.05
CA GLY A 72 1.33 3.67 2.78
C GLY A 72 2.08 2.39 2.36
N VAL A 73 1.60 1.68 1.33
CA VAL A 73 2.20 0.43 0.82
C VAL A 73 2.97 0.72 -0.47
N PRO A 74 4.23 0.31 -0.61
CA PRO A 74 4.98 0.57 -1.84
C PRO A 74 4.44 -0.27 -3.01
N LEU A 75 4.49 0.30 -4.22
CA LEU A 75 4.07 -0.38 -5.45
C LEU A 75 4.73 -1.75 -5.66
N SER A 76 5.98 -1.93 -5.20
CA SER A 76 6.72 -3.20 -5.29
C SER A 76 6.07 -4.35 -4.52
N GLU A 77 5.22 -4.06 -3.54
CA GLU A 77 4.53 -5.07 -2.71
C GLU A 77 3.12 -5.42 -3.21
N LEU A 78 2.60 -4.65 -4.18
CA LEU A 78 1.25 -4.84 -4.73
C LEU A 78 1.20 -5.94 -5.78
N GLY A 79 2.34 -6.35 -6.35
CA GLY A 79 2.40 -7.41 -7.35
C GLY A 79 1.64 -7.08 -8.64
N LEU A 80 1.68 -5.81 -9.07
CA LEU A 80 0.95 -5.29 -10.23
C LEU A 80 1.14 -6.11 -11.51
N ASP A 81 2.33 -6.69 -11.72
CA ASP A 81 2.64 -7.56 -12.88
C ASP A 81 1.79 -8.83 -12.95
N LYS A 82 1.21 -9.25 -11.82
CA LYS A 82 0.36 -10.45 -11.69
C LYS A 82 -1.12 -10.09 -11.63
N ASP A 83 -1.45 -8.81 -11.57
CA ASP A 83 -2.82 -8.33 -11.55
C ASP A 83 -3.34 -8.17 -12.98
N GLU A 84 -4.34 -8.99 -13.35
CA GLU A 84 -4.86 -9.03 -14.73
C GLU A 84 -5.55 -7.72 -15.13
N LYS A 85 -6.24 -7.06 -14.20
CA LYS A 85 -6.94 -5.78 -14.44
C LYS A 85 -5.90 -4.69 -14.72
N PHE A 86 -4.86 -4.60 -13.89
CA PHE A 86 -3.76 -3.66 -14.06
C PHE A 86 -2.98 -3.91 -15.36
N SER A 87 -2.66 -5.17 -15.66
CA SER A 87 -1.97 -5.56 -16.89
C SER A 87 -2.76 -5.16 -18.15
N THR A 88 -4.08 -5.29 -18.11
CA THR A 88 -4.97 -4.87 -19.21
C THR A 88 -4.94 -3.35 -19.40
N MET A 89 -5.00 -2.58 -18.32
CA MET A 89 -4.88 -1.12 -18.38
C MET A 89 -3.50 -0.67 -18.89
N GLU A 90 -2.42 -1.35 -18.50
CA GLU A 90 -1.08 -1.09 -19.03
C GLU A 90 -0.99 -1.32 -20.53
N GLU A 91 -1.61 -2.39 -21.04
CA GLU A 91 -1.65 -2.66 -22.47
C GLU A 91 -2.46 -1.62 -23.23
N GLU A 92 -3.62 -1.21 -22.72
CA GLU A 92 -4.44 -0.14 -23.30
C GLU A 92 -3.68 1.18 -23.33
N ARG A 93 -3.01 1.55 -22.24
CA ARG A 93 -2.20 2.76 -22.16
C ARG A 93 -1.09 2.75 -23.20
N ARG A 94 -0.40 1.62 -23.35
CA ARG A 94 0.65 1.44 -24.37
C ARG A 94 0.10 1.61 -25.79
N LYS A 95 -1.09 1.07 -26.09
CA LYS A 95 -1.76 1.25 -27.39
C LYS A 95 -2.08 2.71 -27.65
N LEU A 96 -2.67 3.42 -26.69
CA LEU A 96 -3.03 4.84 -26.84
C LEU A 96 -1.81 5.73 -27.10
N ILE A 97 -0.70 5.47 -26.40
CA ILE A 97 0.57 6.18 -26.59
C ILE A 97 1.16 5.91 -27.98
N ALA A 98 1.10 4.65 -28.45
CA ALA A 98 1.63 4.25 -29.75
C ALA A 98 0.79 4.77 -30.93
N GLU A 99 -0.53 4.90 -30.75
CA GLU A 99 -1.45 5.43 -31.76
C GLU A 99 -1.27 6.94 -31.99
N ASP A 100 -1.43 7.73 -30.93
CA ASP A 100 -1.25 9.19 -30.94
C ASP A 100 -1.25 9.72 -29.50
N ARG A 101 -0.05 9.92 -28.94
CA ARG A 101 0.10 10.40 -27.55
C ARG A 101 -0.57 11.75 -27.31
N GLU A 102 -0.48 12.68 -28.26
CA GLU A 102 -1.01 14.04 -28.08
C GLU A 102 -2.54 14.05 -28.26
N GLY A 103 -3.04 13.38 -29.30
CA GLY A 103 -4.48 13.26 -29.55
C GLY A 103 -5.23 12.45 -28.49
N ASN A 104 -4.58 11.45 -27.88
CA ASN A 104 -5.18 10.62 -26.82
C ASN A 104 -4.90 11.13 -25.40
N ALA A 105 -4.28 12.31 -25.21
CA ALA A 105 -3.83 12.77 -23.89
C ALA A 105 -4.91 12.72 -22.79
N ALA A 106 -6.16 13.10 -23.10
CA ALA A 106 -7.26 13.04 -22.14
C ALA A 106 -7.62 11.59 -21.74
N ARG A 107 -7.67 10.67 -22.72
CA ARG A 107 -7.96 9.25 -22.48
C ARG A 107 -6.83 8.57 -21.70
N ILE A 108 -5.58 8.95 -21.99
CA ILE A 108 -4.41 8.48 -21.24
C ILE A 108 -4.50 8.95 -19.79
N ALA A 109 -4.82 10.22 -19.54
CA ALA A 109 -4.95 10.75 -18.18
C ALA A 109 -6.09 10.07 -17.40
N GLU A 110 -7.25 9.84 -18.03
CA GLU A 110 -8.36 9.09 -17.43
C GLU A 110 -7.96 7.65 -17.08
N LEU A 111 -7.24 6.97 -17.98
CA LEU A 111 -6.74 5.63 -17.74
C LEU A 111 -5.67 5.59 -16.64
N GLU A 112 -4.74 6.55 -16.63
CA GLU A 112 -3.72 6.69 -15.57
C GLU A 112 -4.37 6.92 -14.19
N ALA A 113 -5.44 7.71 -14.13
CA ALA A 113 -6.21 7.90 -12.90
C ALA A 113 -6.89 6.59 -12.44
N ALA A 114 -7.51 5.84 -13.35
CA ALA A 114 -8.12 4.54 -13.04
C ALA A 114 -7.08 3.49 -12.61
N MET A 115 -5.89 3.51 -13.21
CA MET A 115 -4.76 2.68 -12.80
C MET A 115 -4.27 3.04 -11.39
N ASN A 116 -4.23 4.32 -11.07
CA ASN A 116 -3.87 4.77 -9.72
C ASN A 116 -4.92 4.34 -8.69
N GLU A 117 -6.21 4.55 -8.98
CA GLU A 117 -7.32 4.10 -8.14
C GLU A 117 -7.25 2.59 -7.87
N HIS A 118 -7.04 1.77 -8.89
CA HIS A 118 -6.87 0.32 -8.72
C HIS A 118 -5.64 -0.03 -7.86
N SER A 119 -4.55 0.74 -7.98
CA SER A 119 -3.37 0.57 -7.11
C SER A 119 -3.69 0.88 -5.65
N HIS A 120 -4.51 1.90 -5.37
CA HIS A 120 -5.04 2.18 -4.03
C HIS A 120 -5.96 1.06 -3.52
N GLU A 121 -6.82 0.49 -4.36
CA GLU A 121 -7.67 -0.65 -3.98
C GLU A 121 -6.82 -1.86 -3.53
N LEU A 122 -5.80 -2.21 -4.30
CA LEU A 122 -4.87 -3.30 -3.97
C LEU A 122 -4.07 -2.98 -2.69
N ALA A 123 -3.60 -1.75 -2.56
CA ALA A 123 -2.85 -1.31 -1.40
C ALA A 123 -3.67 -1.32 -0.12
N LYS A 124 -4.95 -0.96 -0.19
CA LYS A 124 -5.86 -1.01 0.97
C LYS A 124 -6.01 -2.42 1.52
N LEU A 125 -6.17 -3.41 0.63
CA LEU A 125 -6.21 -4.82 1.03
C LEU A 125 -4.89 -5.25 1.66
N LYS A 126 -3.77 -4.89 1.03
CA LYS A 126 -2.43 -5.24 1.51
C LYS A 126 -2.11 -4.61 2.86
N ALA A 127 -2.48 -3.34 3.06
CA ALA A 127 -2.32 -2.61 4.32
C ALA A 127 -3.16 -3.23 5.44
N SER A 128 -4.40 -3.61 5.14
CA SER A 128 -5.27 -4.30 6.10
C SER A 128 -4.65 -5.62 6.55
N ASP A 129 -4.13 -6.42 5.62
CA ASP A 129 -3.49 -7.70 5.93
C ASP A 129 -2.17 -7.49 6.72
N SER A 130 -1.36 -6.51 6.32
CA SER A 130 -0.06 -6.24 6.94
C SER A 130 -0.19 -5.75 8.38
N ARG A 131 -1.30 -5.07 8.70
CA ARG A 131 -1.65 -4.47 10.00
C ARG A 131 -2.57 -5.34 10.86
N SER A 132 -2.84 -6.58 10.46
CA SER A 132 -3.74 -7.53 11.16
C SER A 132 -3.35 -7.88 12.60
N PHE A 133 -2.12 -7.57 13.03
CA PHE A 133 -1.65 -7.76 14.40
C PHE A 133 -2.03 -6.62 15.35
N LEU A 134 -2.51 -5.49 14.82
CA LEU A 134 -2.98 -4.35 15.62
C LEU A 134 -4.36 -4.66 16.22
N ASP A 135 -4.65 -4.01 17.35
CA ASP A 135 -6.02 -3.90 17.84
C ASP A 135 -6.88 -3.23 16.74
N PRO A 136 -7.99 -3.84 16.29
CA PRO A 136 -8.86 -3.23 15.29
C PRO A 136 -9.62 -1.99 15.80
N MET A 137 -9.81 -1.87 17.12
CA MET A 137 -10.57 -0.79 17.77
C MET A 137 -9.85 -0.24 19.03
N PRO A 138 -8.62 0.26 18.90
CA PRO A 138 -7.91 0.87 20.03
C PRO A 138 -8.76 2.00 20.62
N GLU A 139 -8.99 1.96 21.94
CA GLU A 139 -9.82 2.95 22.66
C GLU A 139 -11.25 3.12 22.09
N GLY A 140 -11.77 2.11 21.38
CA GLY A 140 -13.08 2.15 20.71
C GLY A 140 -13.10 2.93 19.38
N VAL A 141 -11.93 3.31 18.86
CA VAL A 141 -11.77 4.02 17.58
C VAL A 141 -11.27 3.04 16.52
N PRO A 142 -11.94 2.89 15.37
CA PRO A 142 -11.48 1.98 14.32
C PRO A 142 -10.17 2.46 13.69
N LEU A 143 -9.26 1.54 13.37
CA LEU A 143 -7.96 1.85 12.74
C LEU A 143 -8.08 2.73 11.48
N SER A 144 -9.15 2.56 10.70
CA SER A 144 -9.42 3.36 9.49
C SER A 144 -9.59 4.86 9.75
N GLU A 145 -9.86 5.27 10.99
CA GLU A 145 -10.02 6.68 11.36
C GLU A 145 -8.75 7.33 11.92
N LEU A 146 -7.71 6.54 12.18
CA LEU A 146 -6.46 7.00 12.76
C LEU A 146 -5.52 7.63 11.74
N GLY A 147 -5.74 7.42 10.43
CA GLY A 147 -4.89 7.97 9.38
C GLY A 147 -3.44 7.47 9.46
N LEU A 148 -3.26 6.18 9.78
CA LEU A 148 -1.95 5.55 9.98
C LEU A 148 -1.02 5.68 8.75
N ASP A 149 -1.59 5.74 7.56
CA ASP A 149 -0.93 5.98 6.27
C ASP A 149 -0.27 7.37 6.18
N LYS A 150 -0.74 8.34 6.97
CA LYS A 150 -0.22 9.72 7.01
C LYS A 150 0.62 9.99 8.24
N ASP A 151 0.70 9.04 9.17
CA ASP A 151 1.50 9.17 10.37
C ASP A 151 2.94 8.75 10.08
N GLU A 152 3.87 9.72 10.14
CA GLU A 152 5.28 9.50 9.80
C GLU A 152 5.96 8.47 10.73
N LYS A 153 5.61 8.47 12.03
CA LYS A 153 6.17 7.54 13.02
C LYS A 153 5.70 6.11 12.73
N PHE A 154 4.42 5.93 12.44
CA PHE A 154 3.84 4.64 12.07
C PHE A 154 4.42 4.13 10.74
N SER A 155 4.53 5.01 9.74
CA SER A 155 5.11 4.69 8.44
C SER A 155 6.57 4.22 8.56
N THR A 156 7.36 4.86 9.43
CA THR A 156 8.74 4.45 9.72
C THR A 156 8.79 3.06 10.34
N MET A 157 7.91 2.75 11.30
CA MET A 157 7.81 1.42 11.91
C MET A 157 7.37 0.36 10.90
N GLU A 158 6.43 0.68 10.00
CA GLU A 158 6.03 -0.22 8.91
C GLU A 158 7.19 -0.53 7.97
N GLU A 159 8.01 0.46 7.61
CA GLU A 159 9.20 0.26 6.79
C GLU A 159 10.23 -0.63 7.49
N GLU A 160 10.52 -0.37 8.77
CA GLU A 160 11.46 -1.19 9.55
C GLU A 160 10.95 -2.64 9.66
N ARG A 161 9.66 -2.84 9.96
CA ARG A 161 9.06 -4.17 10.05
C ARG A 161 9.19 -4.93 8.74
N ARG A 162 8.94 -4.26 7.61
CA ARG A 162 9.11 -4.86 6.27
C ARG A 162 10.55 -5.26 5.99
N LYS A 163 11.53 -4.42 6.35
CA LYS A 163 12.96 -4.75 6.24
C LYS A 163 13.32 -5.99 7.04
N LEU A 164 12.89 -6.07 8.30
CA LEU A 164 13.16 -7.23 9.17
C LEU A 164 12.59 -8.53 8.62
N ILE A 165 11.36 -8.48 8.07
CA ILE A 165 10.70 -9.63 7.45
C ILE A 165 11.45 -10.07 6.18
N ALA A 166 11.90 -9.11 5.36
CA ALA A 166 12.62 -9.38 4.12
C ALA A 166 14.04 -9.92 4.35
N GLU A 167 14.72 -9.49 5.42
CA GLU A 167 16.06 -9.93 5.79
C GLU A 167 16.07 -11.38 6.29
N ASP A 168 15.31 -11.67 7.36
CA ASP A 168 15.16 -13.00 7.94
C ASP A 168 13.99 -12.97 8.94
N ARG A 169 12.80 -13.39 8.49
CA ARG A 169 11.59 -13.39 9.33
C ARG A 169 11.76 -14.24 10.59
N GLU A 170 12.40 -15.40 10.49
CA GLU A 170 12.52 -16.34 11.62
C GLU A 170 13.59 -15.86 12.60
N GLY A 171 14.75 -15.43 12.09
CA GLY A 171 15.83 -14.88 12.91
C GLY A 171 15.46 -13.55 13.59
N ASN A 172 14.64 -12.72 12.96
CA ASN A 172 14.21 -11.43 13.50
C ASN A 172 12.90 -11.50 14.30
N ALA A 173 12.32 -12.68 14.55
CA ALA A 173 10.99 -12.82 15.14
C ALA A 173 10.78 -12.01 16.44
N ALA A 174 11.78 -11.98 17.34
CA ALA A 174 11.70 -11.21 18.58
C ALA A 174 11.65 -9.69 18.33
N ARG A 175 12.49 -9.18 17.41
CA ARG A 175 12.51 -7.75 17.03
C ARG A 175 11.23 -7.35 16.32
N ILE A 176 10.69 -8.23 15.46
CA ILE A 176 9.41 -8.01 14.80
C ILE A 176 8.29 -7.91 15.85
N ALA A 177 8.25 -8.81 16.83
CA ALA A 177 7.23 -8.77 17.88
C ALA A 177 7.33 -7.52 18.76
N GLU A 178 8.54 -7.09 19.12
CA GLU A 178 8.77 -5.83 19.85
C GLU A 178 8.29 -4.62 19.05
N LEU A 179 8.58 -4.59 17.75
CA LEU A 179 8.15 -3.52 16.85
C LEU A 179 6.62 -3.53 16.65
N GLU A 180 6.01 -4.70 16.49
CA GLU A 180 4.55 -4.86 16.40
C GLU A 180 3.85 -4.36 17.67
N ALA A 181 4.42 -4.62 18.85
CA ALA A 181 3.91 -4.09 20.12
C ALA A 181 4.01 -2.56 20.17
N ALA A 182 5.14 -1.98 19.76
CA ALA A 182 5.32 -0.53 19.70
C ALA A 182 4.39 0.14 18.67
N MET A 183 4.16 -0.50 17.53
CA MET A 183 3.17 -0.06 16.54
C MET A 183 1.76 -0.05 17.11
N ASN A 184 1.39 -1.11 17.84
CA ASN A 184 0.09 -1.19 18.50
C ASN A 184 -0.06 -0.10 19.58
N GLU A 185 0.95 0.11 20.42
CA GLU A 185 0.96 1.19 21.42
C GLU A 185 0.79 2.57 20.77
N HIS A 186 1.48 2.85 19.67
CA HIS A 186 1.30 4.10 18.93
C HIS A 186 -0.11 4.25 18.34
N SER A 187 -0.72 3.17 17.84
CA SER A 187 -2.12 3.19 17.42
C SER A 187 -3.07 3.52 18.58
N HIS A 188 -2.79 3.01 19.79
CA HIS A 188 -3.53 3.42 21.00
C HIS A 188 -3.32 4.90 21.35
N GLU A 189 -2.10 5.44 21.23
CA GLU A 189 -1.83 6.87 21.46
C GLU A 189 -2.66 7.76 20.51
N LEU A 190 -2.66 7.44 19.22
CA LEU A 190 -3.46 8.15 18.21
C LEU A 190 -4.97 8.03 18.50
N ALA A 191 -5.42 6.85 18.89
CA ALA A 191 -6.82 6.61 19.21
C ALA A 191 -7.27 7.38 20.46
N LYS A 192 -6.44 7.50 21.50
CA LYS A 192 -6.75 8.32 22.69
C LYS A 192 -6.98 9.78 22.31
N LEU A 193 -6.12 10.34 21.47
CA LEU A 193 -6.28 11.71 20.98
C LEU A 193 -7.59 11.86 20.19
N LYS A 194 -7.84 10.93 19.26
CA LYS A 194 -9.05 10.93 18.43
C LYS A 194 -10.33 10.79 19.26
N ALA A 195 -10.35 9.88 20.22
CA ALA A 195 -11.47 9.66 21.12
C ALA A 195 -11.72 10.89 22.00
N SER A 196 -10.67 11.49 22.56
CA SER A 196 -10.75 12.72 23.34
C SER A 196 -11.35 13.86 22.52
N ASP A 197 -10.86 14.08 21.31
CA ASP A 197 -11.39 15.12 20.41
C ASP A 197 -12.86 14.86 20.05
N SER A 198 -13.20 13.60 19.75
CA SER A 198 -14.56 13.18 19.41
C SER A 198 -15.54 13.37 20.56
N ARG A 199 -15.06 13.24 21.82
CA ARG A 199 -15.85 13.36 23.06
C ARG A 199 -15.78 14.76 23.69
N SER A 200 -15.14 15.73 23.02
CA SER A 200 -14.94 17.10 23.53
C SER A 200 -16.22 17.88 23.86
N PHE A 201 -17.38 17.39 23.38
CA PHE A 201 -18.69 17.98 23.65
C PHE A 201 -19.34 17.49 24.97
N LEU A 202 -18.75 16.47 25.62
CA LEU A 202 -19.16 15.94 26.92
C LEU A 202 -18.59 16.80 28.05
N ASP A 203 -19.18 16.69 29.24
CA ASP A 203 -18.54 17.23 30.46
C ASP A 203 -17.22 16.48 30.68
N PRO A 204 -16.07 17.15 30.87
CA PRO A 204 -14.81 16.46 31.21
C PRO A 204 -14.85 15.73 32.55
N MET A 205 -15.75 16.12 33.45
CA MET A 205 -15.85 15.60 34.81
C MET A 205 -17.31 15.41 35.27
N PRO A 206 -18.12 14.58 34.56
CA PRO A 206 -19.51 14.32 34.93
C PRO A 206 -19.60 13.79 36.37
N GLU A 207 -20.48 14.39 37.16
CA GLU A 207 -20.65 14.12 38.60
C GLU A 207 -19.35 14.20 39.45
N GLY A 208 -18.28 14.83 38.93
CA GLY A 208 -16.98 14.88 39.63
C GLY A 208 -16.00 13.76 39.27
N VAL A 209 -16.33 12.88 38.31
CA VAL A 209 -15.49 11.76 37.86
C VAL A 209 -14.91 12.07 36.46
N PRO A 210 -13.60 11.97 36.24
CA PRO A 210 -13.01 12.18 34.91
C PRO A 210 -13.54 11.19 33.87
N LEU A 211 -13.80 11.65 32.63
CA LEU A 211 -14.24 10.78 31.53
C LEU A 211 -13.33 9.55 31.31
N SER A 212 -12.02 9.71 31.55
CA SER A 212 -11.03 8.62 31.42
C SER A 212 -11.24 7.47 32.41
N GLU A 213 -11.95 7.70 33.51
CA GLU A 213 -12.23 6.68 34.53
C GLU A 213 -13.56 5.94 34.30
N LEU A 214 -14.41 6.44 33.40
CA LEU A 214 -15.73 5.86 33.12
C LEU A 214 -15.68 4.59 32.26
N GLY A 215 -14.56 4.33 31.56
CA GLY A 215 -14.41 3.16 30.70
C GLY A 215 -15.39 3.11 29.54
N LEU A 216 -15.73 4.28 28.96
CA LEU A 216 -16.71 4.43 27.89
C LEU A 216 -16.39 3.60 26.63
N ASP A 217 -15.10 3.36 26.38
CA ASP A 217 -14.57 2.51 25.33
C ASP A 217 -14.95 1.03 25.48
N LYS A 218 -15.29 0.59 26.70
CA LYS A 218 -15.69 -0.80 27.01
C LYS A 218 -17.20 -0.94 27.17
N ASP A 219 -17.94 0.16 27.16
CA ASP A 219 -19.40 0.13 27.21
C ASP A 219 -19.97 -0.01 25.81
N GLU A 220 -20.64 -1.14 25.55
CA GLU A 220 -21.21 -1.45 24.23
C GLU A 220 -22.27 -0.43 23.80
N LYS A 221 -23.08 0.11 24.72
CA LYS A 221 -24.14 1.07 24.38
C LYS A 221 -23.54 2.41 24.00
N PHE A 222 -22.59 2.88 24.79
CA PHE A 222 -21.89 4.13 24.48
C PHE A 222 -21.13 4.02 23.16
N SER A 223 -20.39 2.92 22.97
CA SER A 223 -19.65 2.65 21.73
C SER A 223 -20.55 2.60 20.49
N THR A 224 -21.76 2.03 20.62
CA THR A 224 -22.75 2.02 19.53
C THR A 224 -23.22 3.43 19.15
N MET A 225 -23.53 4.27 20.15
CA MET A 225 -23.91 5.67 19.89
C MET A 225 -22.77 6.46 19.24
N GLU A 226 -21.53 6.26 19.71
CA GLU A 226 -20.36 6.91 19.10
C GLU A 226 -20.14 6.44 17.65
N GLU A 227 -20.30 5.15 17.37
CA GLU A 227 -20.20 4.63 16.01
C GLU A 227 -21.26 5.23 15.08
N GLU A 228 -22.52 5.29 15.52
CA GLU A 228 -23.60 5.92 14.78
C GLU A 228 -23.31 7.40 14.52
N ARG A 229 -22.82 8.13 15.54
CA ARG A 229 -22.42 9.54 15.42
C ARG A 229 -21.30 9.71 14.40
N ARG A 230 -20.25 8.89 14.48
CA ARG A 230 -19.12 8.91 13.53
C ARG A 230 -19.59 8.67 12.10
N LYS A 231 -20.47 7.69 11.89
CA LYS A 231 -21.05 7.40 10.57
C LYS A 231 -21.84 8.57 9.99
N LEU A 232 -22.69 9.22 10.80
CA LEU A 232 -23.45 10.39 10.36
C LEU A 232 -22.55 11.59 10.00
N ILE A 233 -21.48 11.80 10.76
CA ILE A 233 -20.48 12.84 10.49
C ILE A 233 -19.74 12.54 9.17
N ALA A 234 -19.37 11.28 8.94
CA ALA A 234 -18.65 10.87 7.74
C ALA A 234 -19.52 10.91 6.47
N GLU A 235 -20.83 10.64 6.59
CA GLU A 235 -21.78 10.67 5.48
C GLU A 235 -22.11 12.10 5.03
N ASP A 236 -22.58 12.95 5.94
CA ASP A 236 -22.89 14.36 5.70
C ASP A 236 -23.11 15.07 7.05
N ARG A 237 -22.05 15.72 7.56
CA ARG A 237 -22.11 16.43 8.85
C ARG A 237 -23.18 17.51 8.88
N GLU A 238 -23.35 18.26 7.78
CA GLU A 238 -24.29 19.39 7.74
C GLU A 238 -25.72 18.90 7.59
N GLY A 239 -25.97 17.95 6.68
CA GLY A 239 -27.28 17.35 6.48
C GLY A 239 -27.76 16.53 7.67
N ASN A 240 -26.85 15.90 8.43
CA ASN A 240 -27.18 15.09 9.60
C ASN A 240 -27.13 15.84 10.93
N ALA A 241 -26.92 17.17 10.93
CA ALA A 241 -26.68 17.96 12.15
C ALA A 241 -27.71 17.75 13.27
N ALA A 242 -29.01 17.64 12.92
CA ALA A 242 -30.06 17.41 13.91
C ALA A 242 -29.96 16.04 14.58
N ARG A 243 -29.65 14.98 13.81
CA ARG A 243 -29.46 13.61 14.33
C ARG A 243 -28.18 13.50 15.16
N ILE A 244 -27.11 14.16 14.72
CA ILE A 244 -25.85 14.25 15.47
C ILE A 244 -26.11 14.92 16.82
N ALA A 245 -26.82 16.06 16.86
CA ALA A 245 -27.15 16.74 18.10
C ALA A 245 -28.04 15.91 19.05
N GLU A 246 -28.95 15.12 18.50
CA GLU A 246 -29.76 14.16 19.26
C GLU A 246 -28.90 13.07 19.90
N LEU A 247 -27.99 12.45 19.14
CA LEU A 247 -27.04 11.46 19.65
C LEU A 247 -26.10 12.06 20.72
N GLU A 248 -25.53 13.24 20.47
CA GLU A 248 -24.70 13.95 21.45
C GLU A 248 -25.48 14.25 22.75
N GLY A 249 -26.78 14.55 22.64
CA GLY A 249 -27.67 14.71 23.79
C GLY A 249 -27.86 13.41 24.58
N ASN A 250 -28.05 12.29 23.87
CA ASN A 250 -28.18 10.97 24.50
C ASN A 250 -26.87 10.54 25.18
N GLU A 251 -25.72 10.83 24.58
CA GLU A 251 -24.41 10.52 25.15
C GLU A 251 -24.10 11.38 26.38
N ARG A 252 -24.46 12.67 26.38
CA ARG A 252 -24.37 13.52 27.58
C ARG A 252 -25.27 13.04 28.71
N ALA A 253 -26.42 12.46 28.40
CA ALA A 253 -27.32 11.90 29.40
C ALA A 253 -26.85 10.52 29.90
N PHE A 254 -25.94 9.87 29.17
CA PHE A 254 -25.36 8.58 29.53
C PHE A 254 -24.23 8.71 30.54
N THR A 255 -23.36 9.71 30.36
CA THR A 255 -22.23 10.04 31.24
C THR A 255 -22.67 10.81 32.48
#